data_AF-A0A942UMG9-F1
#
_entry.id   AF-A0A942UMG9-F1
#
_cell.length_a   1.000
_cell.length_b   1.000
_cell.length_c   1.000
_cell.angle_alpha   90.00
_cell.angle_beta   90.00
_cell.angle_gamma   90.00
#
_symmetry.space_group_name_H-M   'P 1'
#
loop_
_entity.id
_entity.type
_entity.pdbx_description
1 polymer ?
#
loop_
_entity_poly.entity_id
_entity_poly.type
_entity_poly.pdbx_seq_one_letter_code
_entity_poly.pdbx_strand_id
1 'polypeptide(L)' 'MKKYFLIRILVVFLYIAVLWYGLKVQTNVGYIVIAVGMILGLVINYINYRVNFKGRMDQNKK' A
#
# COMPACT_ATOMS: atom_id res chain seq x y z
N MET A 1 -17.53 -3.93 -8.12
CA MET A 1 -16.18 -3.31 -8.11
C MET A 1 -16.12 -2.08 -7.19
N LYS A 2 -16.24 -2.22 -5.85
CA LYS A 2 -16.20 -1.05 -4.93
C LYS A 2 -15.44 -1.29 -3.60
N LYS A 3 -15.43 -2.53 -3.07
CA LYS A 3 -14.76 -2.86 -1.79
C LYS A 3 -13.25 -2.54 -1.77
N TYR A 4 -12.54 -2.75 -2.87
CA TYR A 4 -11.09 -2.52 -2.93
C TYR A 4 -10.69 -1.05 -3.13
N PHE A 5 -11.61 -0.18 -3.58
CA PHE A 5 -11.31 1.22 -3.84
C PHE A 5 -11.13 1.99 -2.53
N LEU A 6 -12.02 1.73 -1.56
CA LEU A 6 -11.99 2.35 -0.25
C LEU A 6 -10.76 1.93 0.57
N ILE A 7 -10.38 0.65 0.48
CA ILE A 7 -9.14 0.13 1.07
C ILE A 7 -7.90 0.81 0.45
N ARG A 8 -7.89 1.04 -0.86
CA ARG A 8 -6.78 1.70 -1.55
C ARG A 8 -6.58 3.15 -1.08
N ILE A 9 -7.68 3.88 -0.93
CA ILE A 9 -7.67 5.25 -0.39
C ILE A 9 -7.15 5.26 1.04
N LEU A 10 -7.61 4.33 1.89
CA LEU A 10 -7.16 4.22 3.28
C LEU A 10 -5.65 3.98 3.37
N VAL A 11 -5.12 3.10 2.52
CA VAL A 11 -3.67 2.79 2.45
C VAL A 11 -2.87 4.02 1.99
N VAL A 12 -3.38 4.81 1.05
CA VAL A 12 -2.73 6.05 0.59
C VAL A 12 -2.66 7.08 1.72
N PHE A 13 -3.75 7.28 2.47
CA PHE A 13 -3.73 8.16 3.64
C PHE A 13 -2.73 7.70 4.71
N LEU A 14 -2.63 6.40 4.94
CA LEU A 14 -1.69 5.82 5.89
C LEU A 14 -0.22 6.07 5.46
N TYR A 15 0.06 6.00 4.15
CA TYR A 15 1.37 6.36 3.60
C TYR A 15 1.74 7.81 3.85
N ILE A 16 0.80 8.72 3.62
CA ILE A 16 1.00 10.16 3.83
C ILE A 16 1.29 10.44 5.31
N ALA A 17 0.54 9.81 6.22
CA ALA A 17 0.74 9.95 7.66
C ALA A 17 2.12 9.43 8.12
N VAL A 18 2.55 8.28 7.60
CA VAL A 18 3.85 7.67 7.91
C VAL A 18 5.00 8.55 7.42
N LEU A 19 4.92 9.06 6.18
CA LEU A 19 5.92 9.97 5.62
C LEU A 19 5.97 11.28 6.42
N TRP A 20 4.80 11.85 6.72
CA TRP A 20 4.70 13.07 7.51
C TRP A 20 5.29 12.91 8.91
N TYR A 21 4.97 11.82 9.60
CA TYR A 21 5.50 11.53 10.92
C TYR A 21 7.02 11.37 10.90
N GLY A 22 7.56 10.57 9.98
CA GLY A 22 9.00 10.37 9.90
C GLY A 22 9.78 11.64 9.55
N LEU A 23 9.24 12.48 8.65
CA LEU A 23 9.83 13.79 8.32
C LEU A 23 9.77 14.81 9.46
N LYS A 24 8.71 14.76 10.29
CA LYS A 24 8.53 15.68 11.42
C LYS A 24 9.39 15.30 12.62
N VAL A 25 9.52 14.00 12.91
CA VAL A 25 10.21 13.53 14.10
C VAL A 25 11.73 13.45 13.88
N GLN A 26 12.20 13.12 12.66
CA GLN A 26 13.63 13.05 12.30
C GLN A 26 14.51 12.23 13.26
N THR A 27 13.92 11.27 13.98
CA THR A 27 14.65 10.33 14.84
C THR A 27 14.82 8.99 14.13
N ASN A 28 15.75 8.17 14.63
CA ASN A 28 15.93 6.78 14.18
C ASN A 28 14.58 6.02 14.13
N VAL A 29 13.69 6.28 15.09
CA VAL A 29 12.35 5.68 15.12
C VAL A 29 11.48 6.17 13.95
N GLY A 30 11.51 7.47 13.63
CA GLY A 30 10.80 8.04 12.48
C GLY A 30 11.23 7.43 11.14
N TYR A 31 12.53 7.22 10.94
CA TYR A 31 13.06 6.56 9.74
C TYR A 31 12.68 5.08 9.66
N ILE A 32 12.69 4.36 10.78
CA ILE A 32 12.24 2.96 10.84
C ILE A 32 10.75 2.86 10.45
N VAL A 33 9.92 3.78 10.94
CA VAL A 33 8.49 3.83 10.62
C VAL A 33 8.26 4.06 9.12
N ILE A 34 9.05 4.93 8.47
CA ILE A 34 9.02 5.10 7.01
C ILE A 34 9.40 3.80 6.28
N ALA A 35 10.50 3.16 6.69
CA ALA A 35 10.98 1.94 6.05
C ALA A 35 9.97 0.79 6.15
N VAL A 36 9.40 0.58 7.35
CA VAL A 36 8.36 -0.43 7.57
C VAL A 36 7.10 -0.12 6.77
N GLY A 37 6.68 1.15 6.73
CA GLY A 37 5.55 1.59 5.91
C GLY A 37 5.75 1.34 4.42
N MET A 38 6.96 1.57 3.89
CA MET A 38 7.28 1.28 2.50
C MET A 38 7.21 -0.22 2.17
N ILE A 39 7.74 -1.07 3.05
CA ILE A 39 7.72 -2.53 2.87
C ILE A 39 6.26 -3.04 2.90
N LEU A 40 5.45 -2.59 3.86
CA LEU A 40 4.04 -2.97 3.93
C LEU A 40 3.27 -2.54 2.69
N GLY A 41 3.55 -1.35 2.17
CA GLY A 41 2.98 -0.86 0.92
C GLY A 41 3.29 -1.74 -0.28
N LEU A 42 4.55 -2.15 -0.41
CA LEU A 42 4.99 -3.08 -1.47
C LEU A 42 4.30 -4.43 -1.34
N VAL A 43 4.17 -4.98 -0.13
CA VAL A 43 3.48 -6.26 0.12
C VAL A 43 1.99 -6.16 -0.24
N ILE A 44 1.30 -5.10 0.18
CA ILE A 44 -0.11 -4.88 -0.15
C ILE A 44 -0.28 -4.70 -1.66
N ASN A 45 0.61 -3.95 -2.31
CA ASN A 45 0.59 -3.74 -3.76
C ASN A 45 0.83 -5.06 -4.50
N TYR A 46 1.78 -5.88 -4.05
CA TYR A 46 2.05 -7.20 -4.62
C TYR A 46 0.85 -8.16 -4.47
N ILE A 47 0.21 -8.19 -3.30
CA ILE A 47 -1.01 -9.00 -3.08
C ILE A 47 -2.14 -8.50 -3.99
N ASN A 48 -2.36 -7.19 -4.06
CA ASN A 48 -3.40 -6.61 -4.92
C ASN A 48 -3.11 -6.88 -6.40
N TYR A 49 -1.84 -6.78 -6.81
CA TYR A 49 -1.40 -7.15 -8.15
C TYR A 49 -1.68 -8.62 -8.43
N ARG A 50 -1.28 -9.54 -7.55
CA ARG A 50 -1.55 -10.99 -7.69
C ARG A 50 -3.03 -11.31 -7.80
N VAL A 51 -3.87 -10.74 -6.94
CA VAL A 51 -5.32 -10.96 -6.94
C VAL A 51 -5.95 -10.37 -8.20
N ASN A 52 -5.54 -9.17 -8.62
CA ASN A 52 -6.09 -8.48 -9.79
C ASN A 52 -5.59 -9.07 -11.13
N PHE A 53 -4.36 -9.58 -11.19
CA PHE A 53 -3.83 -10.31 -12.36
C PHE A 53 -4.50 -11.66 -12.53
N LYS A 54 -4.74 -12.40 -11.44
CA LYS A 54 -5.50 -13.67 -11.49
C LYS A 54 -6.90 -13.43 -12.04
N GLY A 55 -7.57 -12.37 -11.59
CA GLY A 55 -8.90 -11.99 -12.10
C GLY A 55 -8.91 -11.53 -13.57
N ARG A 56 -7.81 -11.00 -14.10
CA ARG A 56 -7.71 -10.54 -15.50
C ARG A 56 -7.31 -11.64 -16.48
N MET A 57 -6.53 -12.64 -16.07
CA MET A 57 -6.20 -13.78 -16.95
C MET A 57 -7.41 -14.66 -17.28
N ASP A 58 -8.38 -14.78 -16.37
CA ASP A 58 -9.65 -15.48 -16.64
C ASP A 58 -10.59 -14.67 -17.55
N GLN A 59 -10.51 -13.33 -17.54
CA GLN A 59 -11.34 -12.48 -18.38
C GLN A 59 -10.85 -12.36 -19.83
N ASN A 60 -9.54 -12.57 -20.08
CA ASN A 60 -8.97 -12.50 -21.42
C ASN A 60 -9.04 -13.84 -22.19
N LYS A 61 -9.79 -14.80 -21.65
CA LYS A 61 -10.06 -16.12 -22.25
C LYS A 61 -11.51 -16.28 -22.77
N LYS A 62 -12.30 -15.20 -22.76
CA LYS A 62 -13.67 -15.17 -23.30
C LYS A 62 -13.73 -14.46 -24.62
#